data_AF-A0A852K0S5-F1
#
_entry.id   AF-A0A852K0S5-F1
#
_cell.length_a   1.000
_cell.length_b   1.000
_cell.length_c   1.000
_cell.angle_alpha   90.00
_cell.angle_beta   90.00
_cell.angle_gamma   90.00
#
_symmetry.space_group_name_H-M   'P 1'
#
loop_
_entity.id
_entity.type
_entity.pdbx_description
1 polymer ?
#
loop_
_entity_poly.entity_id
_entity_poly.type
_entity_poly.pdbx_seq_one_letter_code
_entity_poly.pdbx_strand_id
1 'polypeptide(L)'
;RNVYKDYRQLELACETQEEVDSWKASFLRAGVYPERVGASEAEENGGDSFMHSMDPQLERQVETIRNLVDSYMAIVNKTIRDLMPKTIMHLMINNTKDFIHSELLANLYSCGDQNTLMEESAEQAQRRDEMLRMYHALKEALNIIGDINTSTISTPMPPPVDDSWLQVQSVPSPTSSPTPQRRAPAVPPARPGSRGPAPGPPPAGGSTLGGAPPVPSRPGASPDPFGPPPQVPSRPNRAPPGVP
;
A
#
# COMPACT_ATOMS: atom_id res chain seq x y z
N ARG A 1 66.51 17.78 -9.19
CA ARG A 1 65.19 17.66 -9.86
C ARG A 1 64.15 17.83 -8.76
N ASN A 2 63.23 18.78 -8.88
CA ASN A 2 62.23 19.00 -7.83
C ASN A 2 61.16 17.90 -7.90
N VAL A 3 60.63 17.51 -6.74
CA VAL A 3 59.62 16.45 -6.60
C VAL A 3 58.22 17.03 -6.76
N TYR A 4 57.99 18.24 -6.26
CA TYR A 4 56.74 18.97 -6.44
C TYR A 4 56.98 20.48 -6.53
N LYS A 5 56.63 21.10 -7.66
CA LYS A 5 56.87 22.54 -7.91
C LYS A 5 58.33 22.95 -7.62
N ASP A 6 58.54 23.92 -6.74
CA ASP A 6 59.86 24.41 -6.31
C ASP A 6 60.43 23.61 -5.12
N TYR A 7 59.65 22.68 -4.56
CA TYR A 7 60.04 21.89 -3.39
C TYR A 7 60.81 20.63 -3.82
N ARG A 8 61.93 20.42 -3.13
CA ARG A 8 62.81 19.25 -3.32
C ARG A 8 62.26 17.99 -2.63
N GLN A 9 61.42 18.13 -1.61
CA GLN A 9 60.75 17.05 -0.89
C GLN A 9 59.28 17.41 -0.63
N LEU A 10 58.42 16.40 -0.50
CA LEU A 10 57.03 16.57 -0.08
C LEU A 10 56.86 15.94 1.30
N GLU A 11 56.47 16.74 2.29
CA GLU A 11 56.23 16.28 3.66
C GLU A 11 54.77 15.84 3.79
N LEU A 12 54.56 14.57 4.14
CA LEU A 12 53.26 13.97 4.38
C LEU A 12 53.22 13.49 5.84
N ALA A 13 52.17 13.86 6.56
CA ALA A 13 51.94 13.44 7.94
C ALA A 13 50.63 12.64 8.01
N CYS A 14 50.60 11.62 8.87
CA CYS A 14 49.40 10.88 9.23
C CYS A 14 49.23 10.97 10.76
N GLU A 15 48.00 10.77 11.23
CA GLU A 15 47.67 10.92 12.64
C GLU A 15 48.06 9.67 13.45
N THR A 16 48.09 8.50 12.79
CA THR A 16 48.38 7.21 13.43
C THR A 16 49.54 6.48 12.77
N GLN A 17 50.22 5.65 13.55
CA GLN A 17 51.32 4.81 13.06
C GLN A 17 50.85 3.78 12.01
N GLU A 18 49.65 3.23 12.18
CA GLU A 18 49.06 2.27 11.23
C GLU A 18 48.83 2.88 9.85
N GLU A 19 48.34 4.13 9.78
CA GLU A 19 48.21 4.86 8.52
C GLU A 19 49.57 5.12 7.88
N VAL A 20 50.58 5.54 8.65
CA VAL A 20 51.94 5.73 8.15
C VAL A 20 52.46 4.44 7.51
N ASP A 21 52.27 3.30 8.18
CA ASP A 21 52.78 2.01 7.70
C ASP A 21 51.97 1.47 6.51
N SER A 22 50.65 1.71 6.46
CA SER A 22 49.79 1.42 5.29
C SER A 22 50.17 2.26 4.06
N TRP A 23 50.43 3.56 4.24
CA TRP A 23 50.91 4.44 3.18
C TRP A 23 52.31 4.05 2.71
N LYS A 24 53.24 3.72 3.63
CA LYS A 24 54.56 3.19 3.28
C LYS A 24 54.42 1.90 2.46
N ALA A 25 53.61 0.94 2.89
CA ALA A 25 53.37 -0.30 2.14
C ALA A 25 52.79 -0.03 0.75
N SER A 26 51.87 0.93 0.62
CA SER A 26 51.31 1.37 -0.65
C SER A 26 52.34 2.03 -1.56
N PHE A 27 53.22 2.89 -1.02
CA PHE A 27 54.33 3.49 -1.76
C PHE A 27 55.33 2.44 -2.25
N LEU A 28 55.70 1.47 -1.39
CA LEU A 28 56.53 0.33 -1.78
C LEU A 28 55.88 -0.48 -2.91
N ARG A 29 54.57 -0.74 -2.82
CA ARG A 29 53.80 -1.41 -3.88
C ARG A 29 53.75 -0.61 -5.18
N ALA A 30 53.74 0.72 -5.09
CA ALA A 30 53.82 1.63 -6.24
C ALA A 30 55.25 1.80 -6.80
N GLY A 31 56.24 1.14 -6.21
CA GLY A 31 57.65 1.18 -6.64
C GLY A 31 58.45 2.35 -6.07
N VAL A 32 57.95 3.05 -5.05
CA VAL A 32 58.67 4.09 -4.32
C VAL A 32 59.37 3.46 -3.13
N TYR A 33 60.69 3.33 -3.22
CA TYR A 33 61.49 2.74 -2.16
C TYR A 33 62.03 3.82 -1.21
N PRO A 34 62.05 3.56 0.11
CA PRO A 34 62.72 4.42 1.06
C PRO A 34 64.19 4.62 0.64
N GLU A 35 64.67 5.86 0.72
CA GLU A 35 66.06 6.15 0.42
C GLU A 35 66.97 5.43 1.42
N ARG A 36 67.88 4.57 0.92
CA ARG A 36 68.82 3.84 1.76
C ARG A 36 69.91 4.80 2.23
N VAL A 37 69.69 5.45 3.36
CA VAL A 37 70.70 6.28 4.01
C VAL A 37 71.74 5.36 4.66
N GLY A 38 72.89 5.19 4.01
CA GLY A 38 74.10 4.59 4.61
C GLY A 38 74.23 3.08 4.47
N ALA A 39 75.11 2.65 3.56
CA ALA A 39 75.76 1.35 3.67
C ALA A 39 76.75 1.41 4.84
N SER A 40 76.30 0.98 6.01
CA SER A 40 77.17 0.51 7.09
C SER A 40 76.52 -0.73 7.66
N GLU A 41 77.11 -1.86 7.26
CA GLU A 41 77.07 -3.21 7.82
C GLU A 41 76.10 -3.40 9.01
N ALA A 42 74.92 -3.97 8.72
CA ALA A 42 74.08 -4.61 9.70
C ALA A 42 73.39 -5.81 9.04
N GLU A 43 74.00 -6.96 9.32
CA GLU A 43 73.49 -8.33 9.44
C GLU A 43 72.09 -8.68 8.92
N GLU A 44 72.10 -9.78 8.16
CA GLU A 44 71.09 -10.83 8.10
C GLU A 44 69.80 -10.59 8.90
N ASN A 45 68.75 -10.17 8.21
CA ASN A 45 67.41 -10.58 8.59
C ASN A 45 66.67 -11.13 7.37
N GLY A 46 67.10 -12.34 6.96
CA GLY A 46 66.41 -13.18 5.98
C GLY A 46 65.10 -13.78 6.52
N GLY A 47 64.31 -12.98 7.24
CA GLY A 47 63.10 -13.41 7.95
C GLY A 47 61.78 -13.13 7.25
N ASP A 48 61.80 -12.55 6.04
CA ASP A 48 60.57 -12.21 5.29
C ASP A 48 60.40 -13.04 3.99
N SER A 49 61.41 -13.84 3.63
CA SER A 49 61.34 -14.66 2.42
C SER A 49 60.32 -15.80 2.50
N PHE A 50 59.88 -16.18 3.70
CA PHE A 50 58.97 -17.31 3.90
C PHE A 50 57.48 -16.91 3.78
N MET A 51 57.11 -15.66 4.06
CA MET A 51 55.71 -15.19 3.93
C MET A 51 55.36 -14.69 2.53
N HIS A 52 56.36 -14.47 1.67
CA HIS A 52 56.20 -13.99 0.28
C HIS A 52 56.28 -15.09 -0.80
N SER A 53 56.37 -16.37 -0.41
CA SER A 53 56.40 -17.51 -1.34
C SER A 53 55.01 -17.91 -1.85
N MET A 54 54.10 -16.96 -2.04
CA MET A 54 52.98 -17.22 -2.95
C MET A 54 53.50 -16.94 -4.34
N ASP A 55 53.45 -17.95 -5.21
CA ASP A 55 53.78 -17.77 -6.63
C ASP A 55 52.96 -16.59 -7.16
N PRO A 56 53.58 -15.48 -7.60
CA PRO A 56 52.87 -14.29 -8.09
C PRO A 56 51.91 -14.63 -9.24
N GLN A 57 52.17 -15.72 -9.96
CA GLN A 57 51.27 -16.25 -10.98
C GLN A 57 50.02 -16.89 -10.38
N LEU A 58 50.14 -17.66 -9.29
CA LEU A 58 49.01 -18.26 -8.58
C LEU A 58 48.14 -17.17 -7.95
N GLU A 59 48.72 -16.14 -7.34
CA GLU A 59 47.95 -15.01 -6.78
C GLU A 59 47.09 -14.32 -7.85
N ARG A 60 47.69 -14.03 -9.03
CA ARG A 60 46.96 -13.44 -10.16
C ARG A 60 45.86 -14.37 -10.68
N GLN A 61 46.12 -15.67 -10.76
CA GLN A 61 45.13 -16.65 -11.21
C GLN A 61 43.96 -16.76 -10.23
N VAL A 62 44.23 -16.84 -8.92
CA VAL A 62 43.20 -16.89 -7.88
C VAL A 62 42.34 -15.63 -7.94
N GLU A 63 42.94 -14.46 -8.09
CA GLU A 63 42.21 -13.20 -8.21
C GLU A 63 41.35 -13.14 -9.48
N THR A 64 41.87 -13.65 -10.59
CA THR A 64 41.09 -13.79 -11.83
C THR A 64 39.88 -14.71 -11.63
N ILE A 65 40.08 -15.85 -10.97
CA ILE A 65 39.00 -16.81 -10.68
C ILE A 65 37.95 -16.19 -9.76
N ARG A 66 38.36 -15.47 -8.70
CA ARG A 66 37.41 -14.77 -7.81
C ARG A 66 36.53 -13.80 -8.59
N ASN A 67 37.14 -12.94 -9.41
CA ASN A 67 36.39 -11.97 -10.22
C ASN A 67 35.40 -12.65 -11.19
N LEU A 68 35.77 -13.80 -11.78
CA LEU A 68 34.87 -14.57 -12.63
C LEU A 68 33.72 -15.21 -11.84
N VAL A 69 34.01 -15.78 -10.67
CA VAL A 69 32.99 -16.38 -9.79
C VAL A 69 32.01 -15.32 -9.29
N ASP A 70 32.51 -14.16 -8.86
CA ASP A 70 31.67 -13.04 -8.41
C ASP A 70 30.76 -12.55 -9.53
N SER A 71 31.31 -12.39 -10.73
CA SER A 71 30.54 -12.02 -11.92
C SER A 71 29.45 -13.06 -12.24
N TYR A 72 29.81 -14.34 -12.23
CA TYR A 72 28.86 -15.43 -12.48
C TYR A 72 27.76 -15.48 -11.41
N MET A 73 28.11 -15.41 -10.14
CA MET A 73 27.15 -15.42 -9.03
C MET A 73 26.26 -14.18 -9.05
N ALA A 74 26.75 -13.02 -9.48
CA ALA A 74 25.93 -11.83 -9.67
C ALA A 74 24.85 -12.05 -10.74
N ILE A 75 25.19 -12.69 -11.87
CA ILE A 75 24.24 -13.04 -12.93
C ILE A 75 23.23 -14.06 -12.41
N VAL A 76 23.69 -15.15 -11.78
CA VAL A 76 22.81 -16.19 -11.22
C VAL A 76 21.84 -15.60 -10.21
N ASN A 77 22.32 -14.77 -9.28
CA ASN A 77 21.47 -14.12 -8.29
C ASN A 77 20.45 -13.17 -8.92
N LYS A 78 20.82 -12.48 -10.01
CA LYS A 78 19.88 -11.67 -10.78
C LYS A 78 18.78 -12.53 -11.42
N THR A 79 19.17 -13.66 -12.01
CA THR A 79 18.25 -14.62 -12.61
C THR A 79 17.31 -15.23 -11.57
N ILE A 80 17.81 -15.65 -10.40
CA ILE A 80 16.98 -16.20 -9.32
C ILE A 80 15.98 -15.15 -8.82
N ARG A 81 16.43 -13.91 -8.56
CA ARG A 81 15.54 -12.83 -8.12
C ARG A 81 14.45 -12.48 -9.13
N ASP A 82 14.70 -12.69 -10.42
CA ASP A 82 13.72 -12.45 -11.48
C ASP A 82 12.77 -13.65 -11.68
N LEU A 83 13.30 -14.87 -11.72
CA LEU A 83 12.51 -16.07 -12.01
C LEU A 83 11.68 -16.53 -10.80
N MET A 84 12.17 -16.41 -9.57
CA MET A 84 11.44 -16.91 -8.40
C MET A 84 10.06 -16.27 -8.22
N PRO A 85 9.91 -14.93 -8.28
CA PRO A 85 8.57 -14.32 -8.21
C PRO A 85 7.68 -14.70 -9.39
N LYS A 86 8.25 -14.85 -10.60
CA LYS A 86 7.49 -15.27 -11.79
C LYS A 86 6.97 -16.70 -11.67
N THR A 87 7.79 -17.61 -11.15
CA THR A 87 7.40 -18.99 -10.89
C THR A 87 6.30 -19.06 -9.84
N ILE A 88 6.44 -18.34 -8.73
CA ILE A 88 5.41 -18.24 -7.68
C ILE A 88 4.09 -17.68 -8.25
N MET A 89 4.19 -16.61 -9.03
CA MET A 89 3.02 -15.99 -9.66
C MET A 89 2.30 -16.96 -10.59
N HIS A 90 3.04 -17.63 -11.46
CA HIS A 90 2.46 -18.53 -12.46
C HIS A 90 1.88 -19.79 -11.83
N LEU A 91 2.64 -20.46 -10.95
CA LEU A 91 2.25 -21.77 -10.42
C LEU A 91 1.31 -21.67 -9.23
N MET A 92 1.47 -20.69 -8.34
CA MET A 92 0.64 -20.61 -7.12
C MET A 92 -0.47 -19.58 -7.28
N ILE A 93 -0.13 -18.33 -7.63
CA ILE A 93 -1.11 -17.24 -7.58
C ILE A 93 -2.14 -17.39 -8.71
N ASN A 94 -1.67 -17.54 -9.94
CA ASN A 94 -2.56 -17.67 -11.10
C ASN A 94 -3.36 -18.97 -11.03
N ASN A 95 -2.74 -20.09 -10.64
CA ASN A 95 -3.45 -21.35 -10.45
C ASN A 95 -4.54 -21.26 -9.37
N THR A 96 -4.24 -20.65 -8.20
CA THR A 96 -5.24 -20.44 -7.14
C THR A 96 -6.37 -19.53 -7.61
N LYS A 97 -6.05 -18.46 -8.36
CA LYS A 97 -7.05 -17.59 -8.97
C LYS A 97 -7.97 -18.37 -9.91
N ASP A 98 -7.40 -19.19 -10.79
CA ASP A 98 -8.15 -19.97 -11.76
C ASP A 98 -9.03 -21.04 -11.07
N PHE A 99 -8.51 -21.67 -10.01
CA PHE A 99 -9.27 -22.57 -9.14
C PHE A 99 -10.49 -21.86 -8.51
N ILE A 100 -10.29 -20.68 -7.93
CA ILE A 100 -11.38 -19.90 -7.32
C ILE A 100 -12.45 -19.56 -8.36
N HIS A 101 -12.04 -19.18 -9.57
CA HIS A 101 -12.96 -18.73 -10.61
C HIS A 101 -13.69 -19.89 -11.33
N SER A 102 -13.04 -21.04 -11.47
CA SER A 102 -13.50 -22.11 -12.38
C SER A 102 -13.93 -23.39 -11.66
N GLU A 103 -13.31 -23.71 -10.52
CA GLU A 103 -13.47 -25.02 -9.87
C GLU A 103 -14.16 -24.93 -8.51
N LEU A 104 -13.91 -23.87 -7.74
CA LEU A 104 -14.40 -23.72 -6.37
C LEU A 104 -15.92 -23.90 -6.26
N LEU A 105 -16.68 -23.30 -7.18
CA LEU A 105 -18.14 -23.40 -7.15
C LEU A 105 -18.63 -24.84 -7.37
N ALA A 106 -18.05 -25.53 -8.35
CA ALA A 106 -18.37 -26.93 -8.61
C ALA A 106 -18.04 -27.81 -7.40
N ASN A 107 -16.90 -27.56 -6.74
CA ASN A 107 -16.51 -28.26 -5.53
C ASN A 107 -17.51 -28.01 -4.38
N LEU A 108 -17.93 -26.77 -4.15
CA LEU A 108 -18.94 -26.46 -3.12
C LEU A 108 -20.29 -27.15 -3.38
N TYR A 109 -20.73 -27.25 -4.64
CA TYR A 109 -21.94 -28.00 -4.99
C TYR A 109 -21.77 -29.51 -4.85
N SER A 110 -20.56 -30.04 -4.97
CA SER A 110 -20.29 -31.47 -4.79
C SER A 110 -20.32 -31.93 -3.32
N CYS A 111 -20.27 -31.01 -2.35
CA CYS A 111 -20.19 -31.31 -0.91
C CYS A 111 -21.48 -31.87 -0.27
N GLY A 112 -22.51 -32.18 -1.07
CA GLY A 112 -23.67 -32.97 -0.65
C GLY A 112 -24.75 -32.16 0.07
N ASP A 113 -24.45 -31.58 1.23
CA ASP A 113 -25.46 -30.83 2.01
C ASP A 113 -25.37 -29.31 1.81
N GLN A 114 -26.02 -28.83 0.75
CA GLN A 114 -26.09 -27.41 0.44
C GLN A 114 -26.91 -26.63 1.49
N ASN A 115 -27.90 -27.27 2.15
CA ASN A 115 -28.79 -26.59 3.08
C ASN A 115 -28.04 -26.20 4.36
N THR A 116 -27.23 -27.12 4.91
CA THR A 116 -26.36 -26.80 6.04
C THR A 116 -25.28 -25.79 5.66
N LEU A 117 -24.70 -25.89 4.45
CA LEU A 117 -23.68 -24.93 4.00
C LEU A 117 -24.23 -23.50 3.87
N MET A 118 -25.50 -23.35 3.48
CA MET A 118 -26.18 -22.07 3.31
C MET A 118 -27.03 -21.67 4.52
N GLU A 119 -26.83 -22.31 5.68
CA GLU A 119 -27.59 -22.00 6.89
C GLU A 119 -27.34 -20.55 7.35
N GLU A 120 -28.42 -19.84 7.68
CA GLU A 120 -28.34 -18.49 8.22
C GLU A 120 -27.77 -18.52 9.64
N SER A 121 -26.85 -17.61 9.97
CA SER A 121 -26.37 -17.48 11.35
C SER A 121 -27.48 -16.97 12.26
N ALA A 122 -27.53 -17.46 13.50
CA ALA A 122 -28.57 -17.07 14.47
C ALA A 122 -28.65 -15.55 14.69
N GLU A 123 -27.51 -14.85 14.67
CA GLU A 123 -27.45 -13.39 14.76
C GLU A 123 -28.12 -12.70 13.56
N GLN A 124 -27.89 -13.22 12.35
CA GLN A 124 -28.50 -12.65 11.14
C GLN A 124 -30.00 -12.92 11.10
N ALA A 125 -30.43 -14.13 11.51
CA ALA A 125 -31.84 -14.46 11.65
C ALA A 125 -32.54 -13.53 12.65
N GLN A 126 -31.94 -13.29 13.81
CA GLN A 126 -32.46 -12.34 14.80
C GLN A 126 -32.55 -10.92 14.23
N ARG A 127 -31.49 -10.43 13.57
CA ARG A 127 -31.47 -9.09 12.95
C ARG A 127 -32.57 -8.96 11.90
N ARG A 128 -32.80 -9.99 11.08
CA ARG A 128 -33.89 -10.04 10.10
C ARG A 128 -35.25 -9.97 10.78
N ASP A 129 -35.46 -10.73 11.86
CA ASP A 129 -36.72 -10.74 12.61
C ASP A 129 -36.99 -9.41 13.33
N GLU A 130 -35.97 -8.74 13.85
CA GLU A 130 -36.07 -7.39 14.42
C GLU A 130 -36.45 -6.36 13.35
N MET A 131 -35.83 -6.42 12.18
CA MET A 131 -36.18 -5.56 11.04
C MET A 131 -37.64 -5.76 10.60
N LEU A 132 -38.09 -7.02 10.52
CA LEU A 132 -39.48 -7.33 10.19
C LEU A 132 -40.45 -6.81 11.25
N ARG A 133 -40.13 -6.98 12.53
CA ARG A 133 -40.94 -6.44 13.64
C ARG A 133 -41.06 -4.92 13.55
N MET A 134 -39.94 -4.23 13.31
CA MET A 134 -39.93 -2.78 13.14
C MET A 134 -40.71 -2.34 11.90
N TYR A 135 -40.56 -3.04 10.78
CA TYR A 135 -41.32 -2.78 9.56
C TYR A 135 -42.83 -2.86 9.78
N HIS A 136 -43.30 -3.93 10.46
CA HIS A 136 -44.72 -4.08 10.77
C HIS A 136 -45.22 -2.99 11.71
N ALA A 137 -44.46 -2.65 12.75
CA ALA A 137 -44.82 -1.57 13.67
C ALA A 137 -44.92 -0.21 12.97
N LEU A 138 -43.99 0.10 12.04
CA LEU A 138 -44.05 1.34 11.25
C LEU A 138 -45.23 1.36 10.30
N LYS A 139 -45.56 0.23 9.66
CA LYS A 139 -46.73 0.12 8.78
C LYS A 139 -48.03 0.33 9.55
N GLU A 140 -48.14 -0.23 10.74
CA GLU A 140 -49.28 -0.03 11.63
C GLU A 140 -49.39 1.43 12.09
N ALA A 141 -48.27 2.05 12.48
CA ALA A 141 -48.24 3.46 12.84
C ALA A 141 -48.72 4.38 11.70
N LEU A 142 -48.31 4.09 10.46
CA LEU A 142 -48.80 4.82 9.28
C LEU A 142 -50.30 4.62 9.05
N ASN A 143 -50.83 3.41 9.29
CA ASN A 143 -52.26 3.16 9.17
C ASN A 143 -53.05 3.97 10.21
N ILE A 144 -52.58 4.01 11.47
CA ILE A 144 -53.19 4.81 12.54
C ILE A 144 -53.21 6.31 12.18
N ILE A 145 -52.11 6.84 11.63
CA ILE A 145 -52.05 8.24 11.17
C ILE A 145 -53.08 8.47 10.05
N GLY A 146 -53.20 7.53 9.11
CA GLY A 146 -54.21 7.57 8.06
C GLY A 146 -55.64 7.65 8.64
N ASP A 147 -55.95 6.77 9.59
CA ASP A 147 -57.26 6.70 10.24
C ASP A 147 -57.58 7.99 11.00
N ILE A 148 -56.62 8.58 11.72
CA ILE A 148 -56.81 9.86 12.42
C ILE A 148 -57.13 10.99 11.44
N ASN A 149 -56.35 11.09 10.35
CA ASN A 149 -56.52 12.14 9.34
C ASN A 149 -57.90 12.11 8.67
N THR A 150 -58.49 10.92 8.49
CA THR A 150 -59.82 10.79 7.88
C THR A 150 -60.96 10.82 8.89
N SER A 151 -60.71 10.49 10.16
CA SER A 151 -61.77 10.29 11.17
C SER A 151 -61.94 11.44 12.14
N THR A 152 -60.99 12.37 12.24
CA THR A 152 -61.09 13.51 13.17
C THR A 152 -61.31 14.83 12.43
N ILE A 153 -62.36 15.56 12.83
CA ILE A 153 -62.67 16.92 12.35
C ILE A 153 -62.07 17.93 13.32
N SER A 154 -61.23 18.83 12.80
CA SER A 154 -60.71 19.97 13.55
C SER A 154 -61.82 21.01 13.73
N THR A 155 -62.22 21.28 14.97
CA THR A 155 -63.10 22.39 15.30
C THR A 155 -62.27 23.69 15.35
N PRO A 156 -62.58 24.70 14.52
CA PRO A 156 -61.87 25.98 14.57
C PRO A 156 -62.09 26.65 15.93
N MET A 157 -61.03 27.24 16.47
CA MET A 157 -61.05 27.88 17.78
C MET A 157 -62.09 29.02 17.81
N PRO A 158 -62.93 29.12 18.85
CA PRO A 158 -63.89 30.22 18.95
C PRO A 158 -63.13 31.55 19.05
N PRO A 159 -63.72 32.66 18.53
CA PRO A 159 -63.07 33.97 18.58
C PRO A 159 -62.80 34.38 20.03
N PRO A 160 -61.67 35.04 20.31
CA PRO A 160 -61.35 35.51 21.66
C PRO A 160 -62.41 36.50 22.15
N VAL A 161 -62.83 36.34 23.40
CA VAL A 161 -63.86 37.16 24.06
C VAL A 161 -63.17 38.38 24.67
N ASP A 162 -63.66 39.60 24.40
CA ASP A 162 -63.13 40.82 25.01
C ASP A 162 -63.63 40.99 26.45
N ASP A 163 -62.75 40.78 27.44
CA ASP A 163 -63.03 40.92 28.89
C ASP A 163 -63.04 42.39 29.39
N SER A 164 -63.24 43.37 28.51
CA SER A 164 -63.17 44.81 28.85
C SER A 164 -64.24 45.27 29.86
N TRP A 165 -65.23 44.44 30.19
CA TRP A 165 -66.30 44.80 31.13
C TRP A 165 -65.95 44.55 32.62
N LEU A 166 -64.90 43.78 32.91
CA LEU A 166 -64.52 43.40 34.29
C LEU A 166 -63.60 44.42 34.97
N GLN A 167 -63.19 45.49 34.27
CA GLN A 167 -62.15 46.40 34.75
C GLN A 167 -62.67 47.77 35.20
N VAL A 168 -63.76 47.79 35.97
CA VAL A 168 -64.17 48.98 36.71
C VAL A 168 -64.48 48.58 38.15
N GLN A 169 -63.80 49.26 39.09
CA GLN A 169 -63.98 49.21 40.55
C GLN A 169 -63.26 48.10 41.34
N SER A 170 -61.95 48.24 41.52
CA SER A 170 -61.33 48.11 42.87
C SER A 170 -59.90 48.65 42.91
N VAL A 171 -59.68 49.50 43.90
CA VAL A 171 -58.46 50.17 44.38
C VAL A 171 -57.19 49.28 44.52
N PRO A 172 -55.97 49.86 44.46
CA PRO A 172 -54.72 49.10 44.49
C PRO A 172 -54.27 48.77 45.92
N SER A 173 -53.95 47.50 46.18
CA SER A 173 -53.19 47.06 47.36
C SER A 173 -52.07 46.10 46.93
N PRO A 174 -50.82 46.29 47.40
CA PRO A 174 -49.65 45.55 46.91
C PRO A 174 -49.25 44.42 47.86
N THR A 175 -49.24 43.17 47.38
CA THR A 175 -48.41 42.11 47.99
C THR A 175 -47.94 41.14 46.89
N SER A 176 -46.66 41.20 46.54
CA SER A 176 -46.02 40.18 45.71
C SER A 176 -44.67 39.80 46.35
N SER A 177 -44.66 38.65 47.02
CA SER A 177 -43.45 37.98 47.53
C SER A 177 -42.92 36.98 46.48
N PRO A 178 -41.60 36.71 46.44
CA PRO A 178 -40.92 36.23 45.24
C PRO A 178 -40.86 34.69 45.09
N THR A 179 -40.87 34.25 43.83
CA THR A 179 -40.60 32.89 43.33
C THR A 179 -39.16 32.42 43.61
N PRO A 180 -38.93 31.16 44.01
CA PRO A 180 -37.59 30.59 44.09
C PRO A 180 -37.13 29.98 42.75
N GLN A 181 -36.04 30.51 42.18
CA GLN A 181 -35.31 29.94 41.05
C GLN A 181 -34.58 28.65 41.46
N ARG A 182 -34.91 27.54 40.81
CA ARG A 182 -34.21 26.26 40.96
C ARG A 182 -32.96 26.25 40.09
N ARG A 183 -31.81 26.24 40.76
CA ARG A 183 -30.44 26.16 40.21
C ARG A 183 -30.15 24.77 39.62
N ALA A 184 -29.57 24.70 38.42
CA ALA A 184 -28.99 23.49 37.83
C ALA A 184 -27.47 23.39 38.14
N PRO A 185 -26.88 22.18 38.23
CA PRO A 185 -25.47 21.98 38.56
C PRO A 185 -24.55 21.98 37.33
N ALA A 186 -23.25 22.03 37.60
CA ALA A 186 -22.17 22.42 36.70
C ALA A 186 -21.29 21.24 36.20
N VAL A 187 -20.93 21.27 34.90
CA VAL A 187 -19.58 21.02 34.27
C VAL A 187 -19.13 19.53 34.09
N PRO A 188 -18.51 19.09 32.94
CA PRO A 188 -17.08 19.37 32.59
C PRO A 188 -16.74 19.44 31.05
N PRO A 189 -15.46 19.51 30.58
CA PRO A 189 -14.94 20.60 29.75
C PRO A 189 -14.68 20.22 28.27
N ALA A 190 -14.47 21.26 27.45
CA ALA A 190 -14.15 21.17 26.02
C ALA A 190 -12.78 20.51 25.73
N ARG A 191 -12.72 19.72 24.65
CA ARG A 191 -11.51 19.09 24.09
C ARG A 191 -10.97 19.92 22.90
N PRO A 192 -9.64 20.00 22.66
CA PRO A 192 -9.07 20.90 21.67
C PRO A 192 -9.27 20.40 20.23
N GLY A 193 -9.56 21.34 19.32
CA GLY A 193 -9.71 21.09 17.89
C GLY A 193 -8.38 20.79 17.19
N SER A 194 -8.34 19.70 16.42
CA SER A 194 -7.33 19.43 15.40
C SER A 194 -7.99 19.58 14.02
N ARG A 195 -7.40 20.42 13.18
CA ARG A 195 -7.80 20.70 11.79
C ARG A 195 -7.36 19.53 10.88
N GLY A 196 -8.32 18.93 10.17
CA GLY A 196 -8.09 18.10 8.99
C GLY A 196 -9.31 18.18 8.07
N PRO A 197 -9.17 18.29 6.73
CA PRO A 197 -10.31 18.44 5.84
C PRO A 197 -10.97 17.09 5.54
N ALA A 198 -12.30 17.05 5.62
CA ALA A 198 -13.14 15.92 5.24
C ALA A 198 -13.37 15.86 3.71
N PRO A 199 -13.66 14.67 3.14
CA PRO A 199 -13.83 14.49 1.69
C PRO A 199 -15.19 15.02 1.20
N GLY A 200 -15.20 15.57 -0.01
CA GLY A 200 -16.37 16.20 -0.64
C GLY A 200 -17.43 15.22 -1.18
N PRO A 201 -18.66 15.72 -1.44
CA PRO A 201 -19.78 14.93 -1.94
C PRO A 201 -19.71 14.69 -3.47
N PRO A 202 -20.36 13.64 -4.00
CA PRO A 202 -20.49 13.44 -5.45
C PRO A 202 -21.57 14.37 -6.04
N PRO A 203 -21.48 14.73 -7.33
CA PRO A 203 -22.47 15.61 -7.96
C PRO A 203 -23.77 14.86 -8.28
N ALA A 204 -24.88 15.58 -8.13
CA ALA A 204 -26.23 15.15 -8.48
C ALA A 204 -26.47 15.20 -10.00
N GLY A 205 -27.12 14.17 -10.53
CA GLY A 205 -27.67 14.17 -11.88
C GLY A 205 -28.91 13.27 -11.96
N GLY A 206 -30.08 13.89 -12.12
CA GLY A 206 -31.24 13.35 -12.83
C GLY A 206 -32.14 12.31 -12.13
N SER A 207 -33.27 12.77 -11.59
CA SER A 207 -34.43 11.95 -11.22
C SER A 207 -35.14 11.36 -12.45
N THR A 208 -35.49 10.07 -12.44
CA THR A 208 -36.79 9.53 -12.90
C THR A 208 -37.03 8.11 -12.33
N LEU A 209 -38.10 7.99 -11.53
CA LEU A 209 -39.12 6.92 -11.51
C LEU A 209 -38.76 5.48 -11.96
N GLY A 210 -38.92 4.54 -11.02
CA GLY A 210 -39.48 3.18 -11.21
C GLY A 210 -39.12 2.38 -12.46
N GLY A 211 -38.24 1.39 -12.30
CA GLY A 211 -38.03 0.32 -13.28
C GLY A 211 -36.96 -0.66 -12.80
N ALA A 212 -37.24 -1.97 -12.91
CA ALA A 212 -36.33 -3.07 -12.55
C ALA A 212 -34.97 -2.98 -13.28
N PRO A 213 -33.88 -3.55 -12.74
CA PRO A 213 -32.57 -3.47 -13.36
C PRO A 213 -32.50 -4.28 -14.67
N PRO A 214 -31.76 -3.82 -15.70
CA PRO A 214 -31.67 -4.53 -16.96
C PRO A 214 -30.68 -5.70 -16.89
N VAL A 215 -31.01 -6.78 -17.60
CA VAL A 215 -30.16 -7.97 -17.81
C VAL A 215 -28.93 -7.60 -18.67
N PRO A 216 -27.71 -8.10 -18.39
CA PRO A 216 -26.54 -7.77 -19.18
C PRO A 216 -26.64 -8.34 -20.61
N SER A 217 -26.60 -7.45 -21.60
CA SER A 217 -26.38 -7.82 -23.00
C SER A 217 -24.89 -8.02 -23.26
N ARG A 218 -24.59 -9.13 -23.94
CA ARG A 218 -23.26 -9.62 -24.35
C ARG A 218 -22.48 -8.54 -25.12
N PRO A 219 -21.22 -8.20 -24.76
CA PRO A 219 -20.42 -7.28 -25.55
C PRO A 219 -20.06 -7.89 -26.91
N GLY A 220 -20.42 -7.17 -27.96
CA GLY A 220 -19.90 -7.38 -29.31
C GLY A 220 -18.40 -7.14 -29.37
N ALA A 221 -17.76 -7.80 -30.34
CA ALA A 221 -16.33 -7.79 -30.58
C ALA A 221 -15.75 -6.37 -30.67
N SER A 222 -14.73 -6.11 -29.84
CA SER A 222 -13.84 -4.96 -29.96
C SER A 222 -12.92 -5.14 -31.18
N PRO A 223 -12.50 -4.07 -31.88
CA PRO A 223 -11.49 -4.17 -32.93
C PRO A 223 -10.13 -4.51 -32.31
N ASP A 224 -9.43 -5.47 -32.92
CA ASP A 224 -8.07 -5.88 -32.56
C ASP A 224 -7.07 -4.71 -32.58
N PRO A 225 -6.23 -4.52 -31.55
CA PRO A 225 -5.14 -3.54 -31.56
C PRO A 225 -3.85 -4.07 -32.21
N PHE A 226 -3.85 -5.28 -32.75
CA PHE A 226 -2.68 -5.88 -33.39
C PHE A 226 -2.87 -5.95 -34.91
N GLY A 227 -2.11 -5.13 -35.63
CA GLY A 227 -2.01 -5.18 -37.08
C GLY A 227 -1.48 -6.54 -37.60
N PRO A 228 -1.54 -6.77 -38.92
CA PRO A 228 -1.19 -8.07 -39.50
C PRO A 228 0.30 -8.42 -39.27
N PRO A 229 0.63 -9.71 -39.12
CA PRO A 229 1.99 -10.15 -38.82
C PRO A 229 2.94 -9.86 -40.00
N PRO A 230 4.24 -9.62 -39.76
CA PRO A 230 5.19 -9.30 -40.81
C PRO A 230 5.41 -10.50 -41.75
N GLN A 231 5.45 -10.25 -43.05
CA GLN A 231 5.75 -11.26 -44.06
C GLN A 231 7.22 -11.71 -43.99
N VAL A 232 7.42 -13.02 -44.04
CA VAL A 232 8.74 -13.66 -44.11
C VAL A 232 9.25 -13.57 -45.56
N PRO A 233 10.47 -13.07 -45.82
CA PRO A 233 11.05 -13.04 -47.16
C PRO A 233 11.25 -14.44 -47.76
N SER A 234 10.86 -14.62 -49.02
CA SER A 234 11.01 -15.87 -49.78
C SER A 234 12.48 -16.22 -49.99
N ARG A 235 12.89 -17.46 -49.64
CA ARG A 235 14.21 -18.01 -49.97
C ARG A 235 14.31 -18.30 -51.47
N PRO A 236 15.42 -17.95 -52.15
CA PRO A 236 15.69 -18.43 -53.50
C PRO A 236 15.91 -19.95 -53.50
N ASN A 237 15.29 -20.62 -54.48
CA ASN A 237 15.35 -22.06 -54.69
C ASN A 237 16.80 -22.50 -55.02
N ARG A 238 17.42 -23.32 -54.16
CA ARG A 238 18.76 -23.89 -54.39
C ARG A 238 18.60 -25.26 -55.06
N ALA A 239 18.82 -25.31 -56.37
CA ALA A 239 18.91 -26.57 -57.11
C ALA A 239 20.12 -27.42 -56.60
N PRO A 240 20.03 -28.75 -56.62
CA PRO A 240 21.13 -29.62 -56.20
C PRO A 240 22.27 -29.63 -57.25
N PRO A 241 23.54 -29.82 -56.85
CA PRO A 241 24.64 -29.89 -57.81
C PRO A 241 24.61 -31.21 -58.58
N GLY A 242 24.82 -31.13 -59.89
CA GLY A 242 25.04 -32.28 -60.77
C GLY A 242 26.41 -32.91 -60.49
N VAL A 243 26.42 -34.24 -60.50
CA VAL A 243 27.60 -35.09 -60.31
C VAL A 243 28.25 -35.34 -61.67
N PRO A 244 29.58 -35.30 -61.82
CA PRO A 244 30.29 -36.09 -62.81
C PRO A 244 30.62 -37.50 -62.28
#